data_AF-A0A173ZV94-F1
#
_entry.id   AF-A0A173ZV94-F1
#
_cell.length_a   1.000
_cell.length_b   1.000
_cell.length_c   1.000
_cell.angle_alpha   90.00
_cell.angle_beta   90.00
_cell.angle_gamma   90.00
#
_symmetry.space_group_name_H-M   'P 1'
#
loop_
_entity.id
_entity.type
_entity.pdbx_description
1 polymer ?
#
loop_
_entity_poly.entity_id
_entity_poly.type
_entity_poly.pdbx_seq_one_letter_code
_entity_poly.pdbx_strand_id
1 'polypeptide(L)' 'MISNYTLIPPSAWNFSPTDRKGLKGTVEQALIGAEINDINAPVEIGRIVRSFDPCLNCAVHVTSNRHKPINIIINS' A
#
# COMPACT_ATOMS: atom_id res chain seq x y z
N MET A 1 18.24 -26.79 -8.35
CA MET A 1 18.00 -25.37 -8.70
C MET A 1 16.53 -25.07 -8.39
N ILE A 2 16.21 -23.90 -7.86
CA ILE A 2 14.81 -23.50 -7.63
C ILE A 2 14.24 -23.04 -8.97
N SER A 3 13.17 -23.69 -9.44
CA SER A 3 12.50 -23.39 -10.70
C SER A 3 11.45 -22.28 -10.58
N ASN A 4 10.89 -22.06 -9.39
CA ASN A 4 9.96 -20.97 -9.10
C ASN A 4 9.97 -20.60 -7.62
N TYR A 5 9.83 -19.31 -7.31
CA TYR A 5 9.71 -18.79 -5.95
C TYR A 5 8.69 -17.66 -5.91
N THR A 6 7.64 -17.83 -5.11
CA THR A 6 6.56 -16.83 -4.97
C THR A 6 6.47 -16.41 -3.51
N LEU A 7 6.40 -15.11 -3.28
CA LEU A 7 6.19 -14.51 -1.97
C LEU A 7 4.83 -13.81 -1.95
N ILE A 8 4.03 -14.07 -0.92
CA ILE A 8 2.75 -13.38 -0.69
C ILE A 8 2.82 -12.77 0.72
N PRO A 9 3.26 -11.50 0.85
CA PRO A 9 3.39 -10.84 2.14
C PRO A 9 2.04 -10.32 2.66
N PRO A 10 1.94 -10.01 3.97
CA PRO A 10 0.71 -9.48 4.56
C PRO A 10 0.17 -8.23 3.85
N SER A 11 1.05 -7.32 3.42
CA SER A 11 0.66 -6.12 2.68
C SER A 11 0.01 -6.44 1.33
N ALA A 12 0.34 -7.58 0.69
CA ALA A 12 -0.33 -7.99 -0.55
C ALA A 12 -1.81 -8.40 -0.31
N TRP A 13 -2.12 -8.91 0.89
CA TRP A 13 -3.51 -9.19 1.30
C TRP A 13 -4.25 -7.91 1.69
N ASN A 14 -3.66 -7.10 2.57
CA ASN A 14 -4.33 -5.89 3.10
C ASN A 14 -4.63 -4.86 2.00
N PHE A 15 -3.72 -4.74 1.03
CA PHE A 15 -3.79 -3.80 -0.09
C PHE A 15 -4.14 -4.48 -1.42
N SER A 16 -4.77 -5.66 -1.37
CA SER A 16 -5.24 -6.32 -2.59
C SER A 16 -6.27 -5.42 -3.30
N PRO A 17 -6.25 -5.33 -4.65
CA PRO A 17 -7.31 -4.66 -5.38
C PRO A 17 -8.61 -5.45 -5.30
N THR A 18 -9.69 -4.85 -5.79
CA THR A 18 -10.95 -5.56 -6.01
C THR A 18 -10.74 -6.82 -6.86
N ASP A 19 -11.26 -7.96 -6.39
CA ASP A 19 -11.09 -9.25 -7.05
C ASP A 19 -12.02 -9.45 -8.26
N ARG A 20 -11.91 -10.60 -8.92
CA ARG A 20 -12.75 -10.95 -10.09
C ARG A 20 -14.25 -11.09 -9.78
N LYS A 21 -14.61 -11.28 -8.51
CA LYS A 21 -15.99 -11.37 -8.03
C LYS A 21 -16.52 -10.02 -7.54
N GLY A 22 -15.71 -8.95 -7.62
CA GLY A 22 -16.06 -7.63 -7.13
C GLY A 22 -15.84 -7.45 -5.63
N LEU A 23 -15.17 -8.38 -4.94
CA LEU A 23 -14.84 -8.25 -3.53
C LEU A 23 -13.71 -7.27 -3.37
N LYS A 24 -13.98 -6.19 -2.62
CA LYS A 24 -13.00 -5.17 -2.27
C LYS A 24 -11.94 -5.70 -1.31
N GLY A 25 -10.72 -5.20 -1.46
CA GLY A 25 -9.63 -5.51 -0.52
C GLY A 25 -9.87 -4.94 0.87
N THR A 26 -9.10 -5.41 1.87
CA THR A 26 -9.30 -5.03 3.27
C THR A 26 -9.26 -3.52 3.49
N VAL A 27 -8.27 -2.83 2.92
CA VAL A 27 -8.16 -1.37 3.04
C VAL A 27 -9.26 -0.65 2.26
N GLU A 28 -9.63 -1.15 1.08
CA GLU A 28 -10.76 -0.60 0.31
C GLU A 28 -12.08 -0.69 1.10
N GLN A 29 -12.29 -1.78 1.83
CA GLN A 29 -13.45 -1.96 2.71
C GLN A 29 -13.38 -1.03 3.93
N ALA A 30 -12.21 -0.87 4.54
CA ALA A 30 -12.03 0.00 5.70
C ALA A 30 -12.28 1.49 5.40
N LEU A 31 -12.15 1.90 4.15
CA LEU A 31 -12.44 3.27 3.71
C LEU A 31 -13.94 3.50 3.45
N ILE A 32 -14.75 2.44 3.29
CA ILE A 32 -16.19 2.60 3.06
C ILE A 32 -16.86 3.12 4.33
N GLY A 33 -17.54 4.26 4.20
CA GLY A 33 -18.23 4.91 5.32
C GLY A 33 -17.32 5.77 6.21
N ALA A 34 -16.07 6.00 5.82
CA ALA A 34 -15.20 6.95 6.51
C ALA A 34 -15.75 8.38 6.35
N GLU A 35 -15.96 9.07 7.47
CA GLU A 35 -16.34 10.48 7.50
C GLU A 35 -15.12 11.35 7.15
N ILE A 36 -15.30 12.30 6.24
CA ILE A 36 -14.26 13.22 5.78
C ILE A 36 -14.69 14.64 6.17
N ASN A 37 -13.89 15.30 7.01
CA ASN A 37 -14.19 16.66 7.46
C ASN A 37 -13.86 17.72 6.39
N ASP A 38 -12.72 17.58 5.69
CA ASP A 38 -12.32 18.45 4.58
C ASP A 38 -11.83 17.62 3.41
N ILE A 39 -12.51 17.75 2.26
CA ILE A 39 -12.19 17.00 1.05
C ILE A 39 -10.91 17.50 0.37
N ASN A 40 -10.50 18.74 0.61
CA ASN A 40 -9.24 19.27 0.08
C ASN A 40 -8.03 18.75 0.85
N ALA A 41 -8.24 18.27 2.08
CA ALA A 41 -7.22 17.72 2.95
C ALA A 41 -7.75 16.51 3.77
N PRO A 42 -7.99 15.34 3.14
CA PRO A 42 -8.64 14.21 3.78
C PRO A 42 -7.67 13.41 4.67
N VAL A 43 -7.39 13.93 5.87
CA VAL A 43 -6.44 13.35 6.83
C VAL A 43 -6.92 11.97 7.32
N GLU A 44 -8.23 11.75 7.39
CA GLU A 44 -8.89 10.54 7.87
C GLU A 44 -8.54 9.32 7.03
N ILE A 45 -8.52 9.47 5.69
CA ILE A 45 -8.05 8.43 4.76
C ILE A 45 -6.61 8.04 5.13
N GLY A 46 -5.77 9.04 5.36
CA GLY A 46 -4.38 8.84 5.74
C GLY A 46 -4.21 8.11 7.07
N ARG A 47 -5.10 8.34 8.05
CA ARG A 47 -5.10 7.66 9.35
C ARG A 47 -5.49 6.20 9.22
N ILE A 48 -6.58 5.92 8.49
CA ILE A 48 -7.06 4.55 8.23
C ILE A 48 -5.99 3.76 7.49
N VAL A 49 -5.44 4.29 6.40
CA VAL A 49 -4.42 3.57 5.62
C VAL A 49 -3.16 3.28 6.45
N ARG A 50 -2.70 4.24 7.26
CA ARG A 50 -1.49 4.07 8.10
C ARG A 50 -1.70 3.10 9.26
N SER A 51 -2.92 2.86 9.73
CA SER A 51 -3.15 1.86 10.78
C SER A 51 -2.88 0.43 10.31
N PHE A 52 -2.78 0.19 9.00
CA PHE A 52 -2.40 -1.10 8.41
C PHE A 52 -0.90 -1.25 8.16
N ASP A 53 -0.08 -0.26 8.54
CA ASP A 53 1.37 -0.22 8.31
C ASP A 53 1.77 -0.56 6.85
N PRO A 54 1.40 0.31 5.88
CA PRO A 54 1.59 0.02 4.46
C PRO A 54 3.07 -0.08 4.08
N CYS A 55 3.51 -1.27 3.68
CA CYS A 55 4.80 -1.48 3.01
C CYS A 55 4.59 -1.77 1.51
N LEU A 56 4.75 -0.74 0.66
CA LEU A 56 4.57 -0.88 -0.81
C LEU A 56 5.64 -1.76 -1.46
N ASN A 57 6.89 -1.67 -1.01
CA ASN A 57 7.97 -2.54 -1.47
C ASN A 57 7.70 -4.01 -1.11
N CYS A 58 7.09 -4.25 0.04
CA CYS A 58 6.66 -5.58 0.43
C CYS A 58 5.49 -6.04 -0.44
N ALA A 59 4.47 -5.22 -0.65
CA ALA A 59 3.28 -5.64 -1.39
C ALA A 59 3.55 -6.03 -2.86
N VAL A 60 4.45 -5.32 -3.55
CA VAL A 60 4.61 -5.45 -5.02
C VAL A 60 5.99 -5.93 -5.45
N HIS A 61 7.00 -5.88 -4.56
CA HIS A 61 8.37 -6.32 -4.87
C HIS A 61 8.98 -5.66 -6.12
N VAL A 62 8.64 -4.39 -6.39
CA VAL A 62 9.13 -3.68 -7.58
C VAL A 62 10.61 -3.33 -7.43
N THR A 63 11.41 -3.80 -8.38
CA THR A 63 12.82 -3.40 -8.54
C THR A 63 12.99 -2.66 -9.86
N SER A 64 13.69 -1.51 -9.87
CA SER A 64 13.98 -0.74 -11.08
C SER A 64 15.44 -0.32 -11.09
N ASN A 65 16.13 -0.52 -12.21
CA ASN A 65 17.51 -0.08 -12.44
C ASN A 65 17.61 1.26 -13.20
N ARG A 66 16.46 1.88 -13.52
CA ARG A 66 16.40 3.08 -14.39
C ARG A 66 16.76 4.39 -13.70
N HIS A 67 16.74 4.44 -12.36
CA HIS A 67 16.99 5.66 -11.61
C HIS A 67 18.14 5.45 -10.63
N LYS A 68 19.03 6.44 -10.53
CA LYS A 68 20.08 6.45 -9.51
C LYS A 68 19.44 6.66 -8.12
N PRO A 69 19.96 6.02 -7.06
CA PRO A 69 19.49 6.26 -5.69
C PRO A 69 19.59 7.75 -5.34
N ILE A 70 18.54 8.30 -4.74
CA ILE A 70 18.52 9.68 -4.25
C ILE A 70 18.94 9.67 -2.80
N ASN A 71 20.04 10.32 -2.48
CA ASN A 71 20.45 10.57 -1.10
C ASN A 71 19.71 11.81 -0.58
N ILE A 72 18.81 11.63 0.38
CA ILE A 72 18.18 12.73 1.08
C ILE A 72 19.03 13.05 2.30
N ILE A 73 19.74 14.18 2.27
CA ILE A 73 20.48 14.68 3.42
C ILE A 73 19.53 15.59 4.19
N ILE A 74 19.10 15.16 5.37
CA ILE A 74 18.35 16.01 6.29
C ILE A 74 19.37 16.70 7.18
N ASN A 75 19.59 17.99 6.95
CA ASN A 75 20.34 18.82 7.89
C ASN A 75 19.41 19.15 9.06
N SER A 76 19.74 18.67 10.27
CA SER A 76 19.21 19.23 11.52
C SER A 76 19.81 20.60 11.80
#